data_AF-A0A4R4K4M5-F1
#
_entry.id   AF-A0A4R4K4M5-F1
#
_cell.length_a   1.000
_cell.length_b   1.000
_cell.length_c   1.000
_cell.angle_alpha   90.00
_cell.angle_beta   90.00
_cell.angle_gamma   90.00
#
_symmetry.space_group_name_H-M   'P 1'
#
loop_
_entity.id
_entity.type
_entity.pdbx_description
1 polymer ?
#
loop_
_entity_poly.entity_id
_entity_poly.type
_entity_poly.pdbx_seq_one_letter_code
_entity_poly.pdbx_strand_id
1 'polypeptide(L)'
;MSRGIRNNNPGNIRWSDDWQGLVPESQRTDNAFCQFVGPEYGIRAMIKILHNYNRKYGLKTVKGIISRWAPPNENNTEGYVNRVCKDTDVTCDQVVDVFNQVFMTKLIKAIITVENGSQPYNNEVIDKAFSLL
;
A
#
# COMPACT_ATOMS: atom_id res chain seq x y z
N MET A 1 7.63 12.33 -12.05
CA MET A 1 7.36 11.02 -11.44
C MET A 1 7.49 11.16 -9.93
N SER A 2 6.53 10.63 -9.15
CA SER A 2 6.60 10.67 -7.68
C SER A 2 7.77 9.84 -7.13
N ARG A 3 8.19 10.09 -5.88
CA ARG A 3 9.23 9.31 -5.20
C ARG A 3 8.85 7.83 -5.11
N GLY A 4 7.61 7.51 -4.72
CA GLY A 4 7.15 6.13 -4.58
C GLY A 4 7.24 5.34 -5.88
N ILE A 5 6.84 5.94 -7.01
CA ILE A 5 6.98 5.30 -8.33
C ILE A 5 8.45 5.12 -8.70
N ARG A 6 9.29 6.16 -8.53
CA ARG A 6 10.73 6.07 -8.83
C ARG A 6 11.44 5.01 -8.01
N ASN A 7 11.04 4.82 -6.75
CA ASN A 7 11.65 3.87 -5.82
C ASN A 7 11.07 2.43 -5.97
N ASN A 8 10.17 2.19 -6.92
CA ASN A 8 9.38 0.95 -6.99
C ASN A 8 8.67 0.63 -5.66
N ASN A 9 8.32 1.67 -4.90
CA ASN A 9 7.73 1.63 -3.58
C ASN A 9 6.43 2.45 -3.58
N PRO A 10 5.34 1.93 -4.18
CA PRO A 10 4.13 2.72 -4.41
C PRO A 10 3.43 3.13 -3.10
N GLY A 11 3.69 2.43 -2.01
CA GLY A 11 3.13 2.73 -0.69
C GLY A 11 3.97 3.67 0.16
N ASN A 12 5.07 4.24 -0.36
CA ASN A 12 6.02 5.04 0.44
C ASN A 12 6.42 4.35 1.76
N ILE A 13 6.70 3.04 1.71
CA ILE A 13 7.09 2.25 2.88
C ILE A 13 8.48 2.70 3.34
N ARG A 14 8.63 3.02 4.62
CA ARG A 14 9.91 3.39 5.24
C ARG A 14 10.77 2.16 5.51
N TRP A 15 12.08 2.36 5.63
CA TRP A 15 13.00 1.29 6.05
C TRP A 15 12.60 0.77 7.45
N SER A 16 12.34 -0.53 7.55
CA SER A 16 12.02 -1.20 8.82
C SER A 16 12.46 -2.66 8.81
N ASP A 17 11.95 -3.41 7.84
CA ASP A 17 12.11 -4.85 7.71
C ASP A 17 12.90 -5.20 6.44
N ASP A 18 13.47 -6.41 6.42
CA ASP A 18 14.12 -6.96 5.23
C ASP A 18 13.06 -7.53 4.27
N TRP A 19 12.51 -6.64 3.45
CA TRP A 19 11.53 -7.01 2.44
C TRP A 19 12.20 -7.74 1.25
N GLN A 20 11.52 -8.75 0.73
CA GLN A 20 11.93 -9.39 -0.52
C GLN A 20 11.95 -8.36 -1.66
N GLY A 21 13.02 -8.37 -2.44
CA GLY A 21 13.20 -7.49 -3.60
C GLY A 21 13.72 -6.10 -3.26
N LEU A 22 14.24 -5.86 -2.06
CA LEU A 22 14.96 -4.62 -1.75
C LEU A 22 16.24 -4.50 -2.58
N VAL A 23 16.55 -3.27 -2.97
CA VAL A 23 17.82 -2.92 -3.59
C VAL A 23 18.97 -3.10 -2.57
N PRO A 24 20.14 -3.64 -2.98
CA PRO A 24 21.29 -3.78 -2.11
C PRO A 24 21.72 -2.45 -1.48
N GLU A 25 22.24 -2.49 -0.27
CA GLU A 25 22.62 -1.29 0.49
C GLU A 25 23.55 -0.35 -0.29
N SER A 26 24.51 -0.91 -1.03
CA SER A 26 25.46 -0.16 -1.87
C SER A 26 24.82 0.62 -3.04
N GLN A 27 23.56 0.33 -3.37
CA GLN A 27 22.81 0.96 -4.46
C GLN A 27 21.65 1.82 -3.96
N ARG A 28 21.44 1.91 -2.64
CA ARG A 28 20.37 2.74 -2.06
C ARG A 28 20.70 4.21 -2.25
N THR A 29 19.72 4.96 -2.72
CA THR A 29 19.79 6.42 -2.91
C THR A 29 18.75 7.18 -2.08
N ASP A 30 17.79 6.47 -1.46
CA ASP A 30 16.81 7.05 -0.54
C ASP A 30 17.06 6.56 0.90
N ASN A 31 17.37 7.51 1.79
CA ASN A 31 17.72 7.20 3.18
C ASN A 31 16.51 6.92 4.08
N ALA A 32 15.30 7.29 3.65
CA ALA A 32 14.10 7.21 4.48
C ALA A 32 13.12 6.12 4.01
N PHE A 33 13.06 5.88 2.70
CA PHE A 33 12.08 4.99 2.07
C PHE A 33 12.72 3.81 1.37
N CYS A 34 12.10 2.65 1.51
CA CYS A 34 12.50 1.43 0.81
C CYS A 34 12.61 1.67 -0.70
N GLN A 35 13.61 1.04 -1.32
CA GLN A 35 13.77 0.97 -2.76
C GLN A 35 13.74 -0.50 -3.17
N PHE A 36 12.87 -0.83 -4.13
CA PHE A 36 12.71 -2.19 -4.63
C PHE A 36 13.28 -2.33 -6.04
N VAL A 37 13.71 -3.55 -6.38
CA VAL A 37 14.21 -3.88 -7.72
C VAL A 37 13.10 -3.86 -8.78
N GLY A 38 11.84 -3.97 -8.36
CA GLY A 38 10.65 -3.90 -9.21
C GLY A 38 9.39 -3.54 -8.43
N PRO A 39 8.38 -2.92 -9.07
CA PRO A 39 7.18 -2.41 -8.40
C PRO A 39 6.32 -3.52 -7.76
N GLU A 40 6.33 -4.73 -8.30
CA GLU A 40 5.63 -5.89 -7.74
C GLU A 40 6.10 -6.23 -6.33
N TYR A 41 7.37 -5.97 -5.99
CA TYR A 41 7.90 -6.19 -4.64
C TYR A 41 7.42 -5.12 -3.66
N GLY A 42 7.36 -3.86 -4.09
CA GLY A 42 6.78 -2.78 -3.29
C GLY A 42 5.29 -3.00 -3.03
N ILE A 43 4.53 -3.40 -4.06
CA ILE A 43 3.10 -3.73 -3.93
C ILE A 43 2.90 -4.95 -3.02
N ARG A 44 3.74 -5.98 -3.14
CA ARG A 44 3.73 -7.13 -2.25
C ARG A 44 3.94 -6.73 -0.80
N ALA A 45 4.89 -5.82 -0.52
CA ALA A 45 5.10 -5.31 0.83
C ALA A 45 3.84 -4.61 1.37
N MET A 46 3.14 -3.81 0.55
CA MET A 46 1.84 -3.22 0.92
C MET A 46 0.82 -4.30 1.28
N ILE A 47 0.68 -5.35 0.46
CA ILE A 47 -0.25 -6.45 0.73
C ILE A 47 0.05 -7.11 2.08
N LYS A 48 1.32 -7.40 2.36
CA LYS A 48 1.74 -8.03 3.64
C LYS A 48 1.43 -7.13 4.85
N ILE A 49 1.66 -5.83 4.75
CA ILE A 49 1.33 -4.87 5.81
C ILE A 49 -0.19 -4.88 6.08
N LEU A 50 -1.01 -4.80 5.03
CA LEU A 50 -2.47 -4.73 5.13
C LEU A 50 -3.07 -6.06 5.63
N HIS A 51 -2.54 -7.21 5.20
CA HIS A 51 -2.88 -8.51 5.81
C HIS A 51 -2.52 -8.54 7.30
N ASN A 52 -1.35 -8.03 7.68
CA ASN A 52 -0.95 -7.94 9.09
C ASN A 52 -1.87 -7.00 9.89
N TYR A 53 -2.40 -5.94 9.28
CA TYR A 53 -3.36 -5.05 9.92
C TYR A 53 -4.61 -5.80 10.38
N ASN A 54 -5.14 -6.66 9.51
CA ASN A 54 -6.25 -7.53 9.86
C ASN A 54 -5.85 -8.60 10.89
N ARG A 55 -4.77 -9.35 10.64
CA ARG A 55 -4.37 -10.50 11.49
C ARG A 55 -3.94 -10.12 12.90
N LYS A 56 -3.18 -9.03 13.05
CA LYS A 56 -2.56 -8.64 14.33
C LYS A 56 -3.40 -7.63 15.12
N TYR A 57 -4.13 -6.75 14.43
CA TYR A 57 -4.86 -5.65 15.08
C TYR A 57 -6.38 -5.74 14.86
N GLY A 58 -6.88 -6.75 14.15
CA GLY A 58 -8.30 -6.92 13.90
C GLY A 58 -8.93 -5.81 13.05
N LEU A 59 -8.12 -5.07 12.27
CA LEU A 59 -8.63 -3.97 11.45
C LEU A 59 -9.39 -4.53 10.25
N LYS A 60 -10.69 -4.23 10.21
CA LYS A 60 -11.66 -4.80 9.26
C LYS A 60 -12.44 -3.75 8.48
N THR A 61 -12.14 -2.46 8.63
CA THR A 61 -12.83 -1.38 7.93
C THR A 61 -11.82 -0.49 7.22
N VAL A 62 -12.22 0.18 6.13
CA VAL A 62 -11.37 1.15 5.42
C VAL A 62 -10.89 2.23 6.38
N LYS A 63 -11.78 2.75 7.23
CA LYS A 63 -11.43 3.74 8.27
C LYS A 63 -10.33 3.24 9.19
N GLY A 64 -10.43 2.02 9.71
CA GLY A 64 -9.42 1.44 10.60
C GLY A 64 -8.08 1.21 9.89
N ILE A 65 -8.14 0.67 8.68
CA ILE A 65 -6.95 0.38 7.86
C ILE A 65 -6.19 1.67 7.52
N ILE A 66 -6.89 2.68 6.98
CA ILE A 66 -6.28 3.92 6.51
C ILE A 66 -5.82 4.80 7.67
N SER A 67 -6.57 4.87 8.78
CA SER A 67 -6.10 5.58 9.98
C SER A 67 -4.80 5.01 10.55
N ARG A 68 -4.56 3.70 10.37
CA ARG A 68 -3.28 3.09 10.72
C ARG A 68 -2.20 3.30 9.65
N TRP A 69 -2.59 3.29 8.38
CA TRP A 69 -1.67 3.50 7.25
C TRP A 69 -1.12 4.94 7.20
N ALA A 70 -2.01 5.93 7.37
CA ALA A 70 -1.71 7.35 7.28
C ALA A 70 -2.32 8.09 8.49
N PRO A 71 -1.66 8.07 9.66
CA PRO A 71 -2.15 8.72 10.88
C PRO A 71 -2.24 10.25 10.74
N PRO A 72 -3.11 10.91 11.55
CA PRO A 72 -3.48 12.32 11.36
C PRO A 72 -2.42 13.32 11.81
N ASN A 73 -1.33 12.86 12.44
CA ASN A 73 -0.22 13.73 12.84
C ASN A 73 0.49 14.37 11.63
N GLU A 74 0.48 13.69 10.49
CA GLU A 74 1.18 14.12 9.26
C GLU A 74 0.25 14.17 8.03
N ASN A 75 -1.01 13.72 8.15
CA ASN A 75 -1.89 13.49 7.00
C ASN A 75 -3.30 14.05 7.22
N ASN A 76 -3.99 14.40 6.12
CA ASN A 76 -5.44 14.51 6.11
C ASN A 76 -6.07 13.11 6.06
N THR A 77 -6.04 12.41 7.20
CA THR A 77 -6.54 11.02 7.31
C THR A 77 -8.00 10.90 6.91
N GLU A 78 -8.86 11.85 7.28
CA GLU A 78 -10.27 11.81 6.93
C GLU A 78 -10.48 11.93 5.41
N GLY A 79 -9.75 12.84 4.75
CA GLY A 79 -9.74 12.95 3.30
C GLY A 79 -9.26 11.66 2.62
N TYR A 80 -8.24 11.01 3.18
CA TYR A 80 -7.74 9.72 2.70
C TYR A 80 -8.82 8.64 2.83
N VAL A 81 -9.40 8.47 4.02
CA VAL A 81 -10.47 7.50 4.27
C VAL A 81 -11.61 7.70 3.27
N ASN A 82 -12.13 8.91 3.14
CA ASN A 82 -13.24 9.23 2.25
C ASN A 82 -12.92 8.91 0.79
N ARG A 83 -11.70 9.21 0.33
CA ARG A 83 -11.26 8.87 -1.02
C ARG A 83 -11.20 7.36 -1.24
N VAL A 84 -10.63 6.61 -0.31
CA VAL A 84 -10.50 5.14 -0.44
C VAL A 84 -11.87 4.47 -0.36
N CYS A 85 -12.78 4.92 0.51
CA CYS A 85 -14.15 4.42 0.56
C CYS A 85 -14.84 4.57 -0.81
N LYS A 86 -14.72 5.76 -1.42
CA LYS A 86 -15.26 6.04 -2.76
C LYS A 86 -14.64 5.16 -3.83
N ASP A 87 -13.32 5.05 -3.87
CA ASP A 87 -12.60 4.31 -4.91
C ASP A 87 -12.79 2.78 -4.79
N THR A 88 -13.16 2.28 -3.60
CA THR A 88 -13.40 0.84 -3.34
C THR A 88 -14.88 0.45 -3.34
N ASP A 89 -15.79 1.43 -3.44
CA ASP A 89 -17.25 1.23 -3.43
C ASP A 89 -17.76 0.57 -2.14
N VAL A 90 -17.28 1.05 -0.99
CA VAL A 90 -17.71 0.62 0.35
C VAL A 90 -17.92 1.81 1.26
N THR A 91 -18.71 1.64 2.32
CA THR A 91 -18.78 2.65 3.38
C THR A 91 -17.58 2.54 4.32
N CYS A 92 -17.22 3.63 4.99
CA CYS A 92 -15.97 3.69 5.75
C CYS A 92 -15.94 2.79 7.00
N ASP A 93 -17.11 2.44 7.54
CA ASP A 93 -17.28 1.54 8.69
C ASP A 93 -17.75 0.13 8.28
N GLN A 94 -17.94 -0.14 6.98
CA GLN A 94 -18.26 -1.48 6.48
C GLN A 94 -17.12 -2.47 6.75
N VAL A 95 -17.48 -3.68 7.18
CA VAL A 95 -16.53 -4.80 7.27
C VAL A 95 -16.12 -5.23 5.86
N VAL A 96 -14.81 -5.23 5.61
CA VAL A 96 -14.20 -5.62 4.33
C VAL A 96 -13.28 -6.83 4.51
N ASP A 97 -13.14 -7.61 3.44
CA ASP A 97 -12.23 -8.76 3.39
C ASP A 97 -10.95 -8.40 2.61
N VAL A 98 -9.88 -8.14 3.34
CA VAL A 98 -8.56 -7.84 2.75
C VAL A 98 -7.86 -9.08 2.17
N PHE A 99 -8.37 -10.29 2.40
CA PHE A 99 -7.85 -11.51 1.78
C PHE A 99 -8.52 -11.83 0.45
N ASN A 100 -9.65 -11.18 0.14
CA ASN A 100 -10.25 -11.23 -1.18
C ASN A 100 -9.39 -10.42 -2.17
N GLN A 101 -8.74 -11.10 -3.13
CA GLN A 101 -7.83 -10.45 -4.08
C GLN A 101 -8.50 -9.34 -4.91
N VAL A 102 -9.79 -9.47 -5.26
CA VAL A 102 -10.51 -8.45 -6.03
C VAL A 102 -10.65 -7.16 -5.22
N PHE A 103 -11.12 -7.26 -3.98
CA PHE A 103 -11.23 -6.10 -3.09
C PHE A 103 -9.84 -5.53 -2.77
N MET A 104 -8.88 -6.40 -2.47
CA MET A 104 -7.52 -6.00 -2.11
C MET A 104 -6.81 -5.25 -3.25
N THR A 105 -7.02 -5.66 -4.51
CA THR A 105 -6.56 -4.91 -5.69
C THR A 105 -7.16 -3.51 -5.76
N LYS A 106 -8.46 -3.35 -5.52
CA LYS A 106 -9.10 -2.01 -5.47
C LYS A 106 -8.47 -1.15 -4.36
N LEU A 107 -8.30 -1.72 -3.17
CA LEU A 107 -7.72 -1.03 -2.01
C LEU A 107 -6.29 -0.57 -2.28
N ILE A 108 -5.43 -1.44 -2.83
CA ILE A 108 -4.05 -1.10 -3.21
C ILE A 108 -4.04 0.04 -4.22
N LYS A 109 -4.86 -0.04 -5.28
CA LYS A 109 -4.91 1.01 -6.30
C LYS A 109 -5.32 2.36 -5.73
N ALA A 110 -6.31 2.38 -4.82
CA ALA A 110 -6.75 3.59 -4.15
C ALA A 110 -5.63 4.19 -3.29
N ILE A 111 -4.95 3.37 -2.47
CA ILE A 111 -3.80 3.80 -1.66
C ILE A 111 -2.69 4.39 -2.55
N ILE A 112 -2.27 3.69 -3.60
CA ILE A 112 -1.22 4.16 -4.52
C ILE A 112 -1.60 5.51 -5.14
N THR A 113 -2.87 5.67 -5.53
CA THR A 113 -3.36 6.93 -6.11
C THR A 113 -3.21 8.09 -5.15
N VAL A 114 -3.55 7.90 -3.86
CA VAL A 114 -3.39 8.94 -2.84
C VAL A 114 -1.91 9.23 -2.58
N GLU A 115 -1.08 8.18 -2.43
CA GLU A 115 0.35 8.29 -2.13
C GLU A 115 1.17 8.99 -3.22
N ASN A 116 0.75 8.86 -4.48
CA ASN A 116 1.56 9.28 -5.64
C ASN A 116 0.85 10.26 -6.57
N GLY A 117 -0.40 10.62 -6.28
CA GLY A 117 -1.28 11.37 -7.19
C GLY A 117 -1.67 10.61 -8.46
N SER A 118 -1.21 9.37 -8.64
CA SER A 118 -1.46 8.53 -9.81
C SER A 118 -1.24 7.05 -9.46
N GLN A 119 -1.89 6.16 -10.20
CA GLN A 119 -1.69 4.72 -10.13
C GLN A 119 -1.33 4.23 -11.54
N PRO A 120 -0.04 4.02 -11.84
CA PRO A 120 0.41 3.67 -13.19
C PRO A 120 0.48 2.17 -13.47
N TYR A 121 0.16 1.31 -12.48
CA TYR A 121 0.37 -0.13 -12.57
C TYR A 121 -0.88 -0.85 -13.06
N ASN A 122 -0.73 -1.62 -14.13
CA ASN A 122 -1.76 -2.52 -14.64
C ASN A 122 -2.02 -3.70 -13.68
N ASN A 123 -3.01 -4.53 -14.01
CA ASN A 123 -3.36 -5.66 -13.16
C ASN A 123 -2.25 -6.71 -13.14
N GLU A 124 -1.51 -6.88 -14.23
CA GLU A 124 -0.44 -7.88 -14.35
C GLU A 124 0.66 -7.67 -13.31
N VAL A 125 1.05 -6.41 -13.05
CA VAL A 125 2.04 -6.09 -12.00
C VAL A 125 1.48 -6.40 -10.60
N ILE A 126 0.20 -6.11 -10.36
CA ILE A 126 -0.45 -6.37 -9.07
C ILE A 126 -0.64 -7.88 -8.85
N ASP A 127 -1.07 -8.61 -9.87
CA ASP A 127 -1.22 -10.07 -9.84
C ASP A 127 0.14 -10.75 -9.65
N LYS A 128 1.20 -10.21 -10.24
CA LYS A 128 2.56 -10.65 -9.96
C LYS A 128 2.91 -10.45 -8.48
N ALA A 129 2.55 -9.33 -7.88
CA ALA A 129 2.77 -9.09 -6.46
C ALA A 129 2.02 -10.12 -5.57
N PHE A 130 0.79 -10.48 -5.93
CA PHE A 130 0.03 -11.56 -5.25
C PHE A 130 0.73 -12.92 -5.39
N SER A 131 1.27 -13.25 -6.57
CA SER A 131 1.99 -14.51 -6.80
C SER A 131 3.28 -14.67 -5.99
N LEU A 132 3.78 -13.58 -5.39
CA LEU A 132 5.00 -13.54 -4.60
C LEU A 132 4.74 -13.59 -3.08
N LEU A 133 3.48 -13.63 -2.62
CA LEU A 133 3.13 -13.61 -1.19
C LEU A 133 3.68 -14.81 -0.42
#